data_AF-A0A1B8EYU5-F1
#
_entry.id   AF-A0A1B8EYU5-F1
#
_cell.length_a   1.000
_cell.length_b   1.000
_cell.length_c   1.000
_cell.angle_alpha   90.00
_cell.angle_beta   90.00
_cell.angle_gamma   90.00
#
_symmetry.space_group_name_H-M   'P 1'
#
loop_
_entity.id
_entity.type
_entity.pdbx_description
1 polymer ?
#
loop_
_entity_poly.entity_id
_entity_poly.type
_entity_poly.pdbx_seq_one_letter_code
_entity_poly.pdbx_strand_id
1 'polypeptide(L)'
;MISLVAFDLDGTLAISKQPLEDSMGEALADLLAKRLLELWINMGGTTSIDITKKGVDKGYGLKRLSDATGLPLGQMMFIGDAIFLGGNDYPAKQLGLPTVDVKDPEGTLSAIAAIVACLS
;
A
#
# COMPACT_ATOMS: atom_id res chain seq x y z
N MET A 1 -1.14 22.21 5.81
CA MET A 1 -1.22 21.34 7.01
C MET A 1 -1.75 19.99 6.54
N ILE A 2 -1.23 18.88 7.06
CA ILE A 2 -1.78 17.55 6.75
C ILE A 2 -3.13 17.41 7.45
N SER A 3 -4.13 16.91 6.73
CA SER A 3 -5.51 16.79 7.20
C SER A 3 -6.03 15.35 7.16
N LEU A 4 -5.33 14.44 6.48
CA LEU A 4 -5.64 13.02 6.44
C LEU A 4 -4.36 12.19 6.46
N VAL A 5 -4.36 11.13 7.26
CA VAL A 5 -3.29 10.12 7.29
C VAL A 5 -3.92 8.79 6.87
N ALA A 6 -3.38 8.20 5.80
CA ALA A 6 -3.76 6.88 5.32
C ALA A 6 -2.67 5.87 5.66
N PHE A 7 -3.08 4.67 6.05
CA PHE A 7 -2.21 3.57 6.43
C PHE A 7 -2.42 2.40 5.47
N ASP A 8 -1.34 1.74 5.09
CA ASP A 8 -1.44 0.35 4.68
C ASP A 8 -1.87 -0.55 5.85
N LEU A 9 -2.38 -1.75 5.55
CA LEU A 9 -2.80 -2.74 6.53
C LEU A 9 -1.76 -3.83 6.79
N ASP A 10 -1.34 -4.57 5.77
CA ASP A 10 -0.62 -5.84 5.90
C ASP A 10 0.89 -5.57 5.97
N GLY A 11 1.51 -5.81 7.14
CA GLY A 11 2.90 -5.42 7.40
C GLY A 11 3.00 -4.02 8.03
N THR A 12 2.01 -3.16 7.79
CA THR A 12 1.95 -1.81 8.38
C THR A 12 1.13 -1.73 9.68
N LEU A 13 -0.12 -2.20 9.71
CA LEU A 13 -0.97 -2.16 10.92
C LEU A 13 -1.09 -3.52 11.61
N ALA A 14 -0.93 -4.62 10.87
CA ALA A 14 -1.00 -5.97 11.40
C ALA A 14 -0.12 -6.94 10.59
N ILE A 15 0.39 -7.98 11.27
CA ILE A 15 0.94 -9.15 10.59
C ILE A 15 -0.25 -10.05 10.24
N SER A 16 -0.56 -10.17 8.96
CA SER A 16 -1.81 -10.76 8.49
C SER A 16 -1.53 -11.96 7.59
N LYS A 17 -1.94 -13.13 8.11
CA LYS A 17 -1.98 -14.46 7.47
C LYS A 17 -0.64 -15.24 7.46
N GLN A 18 -0.72 -16.54 7.15
CA GLN A 18 0.44 -17.40 6.93
C GLN A 18 1.03 -17.16 5.53
N PRO A 19 2.36 -17.07 5.38
CA PRO A 19 3.00 -16.92 4.08
C PRO A 19 2.77 -18.13 3.18
N LEU A 20 2.43 -17.85 1.93
CA LEU A 20 2.60 -18.77 0.81
C LEU A 20 4.10 -19.05 0.68
N GLU A 21 4.47 -20.28 0.36
CA GLU A 21 5.83 -20.53 -0.11
C GLU A 21 6.05 -19.81 -1.45
N ASP A 22 7.26 -19.26 -1.66
CA ASP A 22 7.59 -18.50 -2.87
C ASP A 22 7.25 -19.29 -4.15
N SER A 23 7.59 -20.58 -4.18
CA SER A 23 7.30 -21.48 -5.31
C SER A 23 5.80 -21.62 -5.60
N MET A 24 4.95 -21.59 -4.56
CA MET A 24 3.51 -21.66 -4.70
C MET A 24 2.95 -20.33 -5.21
N GLY A 25 3.45 -19.20 -4.70
CA GLY A 25 3.08 -17.87 -5.18
C GLY A 25 3.40 -17.68 -6.66
N GLU A 26 4.62 -18.02 -7.06
CA GLU A 26 5.08 -17.98 -8.45
C GLU A 26 4.23 -18.86 -9.37
N ALA A 27 3.99 -20.12 -8.99
CA ALA A 27 3.20 -21.05 -9.80
C ALA A 27 1.76 -20.57 -10.01
N LEU A 28 1.13 -20.00 -8.97
CA LEU A 28 -0.21 -19.44 -9.06
C LEU A 28 -0.25 -18.18 -9.91
N ALA A 29 0.72 -17.26 -9.73
CA ALA A 29 0.82 -16.04 -10.54
C ALA A 29 0.99 -16.37 -12.03
N ASP A 30 1.88 -17.31 -12.37
CA ASP A 30 2.12 -17.79 -13.73
C ASP A 30 0.87 -18.39 -14.37
N LEU A 31 0.13 -19.22 -13.62
CA LEU A 31 -1.10 -19.84 -14.09
C LEU A 31 -2.17 -18.78 -14.39
N LEU A 32 -2.36 -17.84 -13.47
CA LEU A 32 -3.36 -16.78 -13.58
C LEU A 32 -3.00 -15.82 -14.72
N ALA A 33 -1.72 -15.47 -14.88
CA ALA A 33 -1.26 -14.57 -15.95
C ALA A 33 -1.54 -15.13 -17.35
N LYS A 34 -1.43 -16.44 -17.53
CA LYS A 34 -1.76 -17.13 -18.79
C LYS A 34 -3.26 -17.19 -19.08
N ARG A 35 -4.12 -16.97 -18.08
CA ARG A 35 -5.58 -17.11 -18.20
C ARG A 35 -6.32 -15.77 -18.17
N LEU A 36 -5.75 -14.77 -17.51
CA LEU A 36 -6.39 -13.49 -17.22
C LEU A 36 -5.59 -12.33 -17.83
N LEU A 37 -5.36 -12.38 -19.14
CA LEU A 37 -4.52 -11.42 -19.89
C LEU A 37 -4.98 -9.95 -19.78
N GLU A 38 -6.25 -9.72 -19.42
CA GLU A 38 -6.85 -8.39 -19.26
C GLU A 38 -6.82 -7.85 -17.83
N LEU A 39 -6.26 -8.59 -16.87
CA LEU A 39 -6.17 -8.22 -15.46
C LEU A 39 -4.71 -8.04 -15.04
N TRP A 40 -4.50 -7.31 -13.94
CA TRP A 40 -3.23 -7.28 -13.24
C TRP A 40 -3.25 -8.29 -12.11
N ILE A 41 -2.17 -9.06 -12.02
CA ILE A 41 -1.94 -10.06 -11.00
C ILE A 41 -0.67 -9.65 -10.27
N ASN A 42 -0.81 -9.32 -9.00
CA ASN A 42 0.30 -8.92 -8.15
C ASN A 42 0.34 -9.83 -6.92
N MET A 43 1.54 -10.13 -6.43
CA MET A 43 1.71 -10.77 -5.13
C MET A 43 1.36 -9.75 -4.04
N GLY A 44 0.32 -10.04 -3.26
CA GLY A 44 -0.11 -9.23 -2.12
C GLY A 44 0.63 -9.69 -0.87
N GLY A 45 1.77 -9.06 -0.59
CA GLY A 45 2.69 -9.47 0.48
C GLY A 45 3.21 -10.89 0.26
N THR A 46 3.36 -11.66 1.35
CA THR A 46 3.78 -13.07 1.28
C THR A 46 2.61 -14.04 1.27
N THR A 47 1.36 -13.59 1.44
CA THR A 47 0.25 -14.47 1.84
C THR A 47 -0.92 -14.49 0.85
N SER A 48 -0.92 -13.62 -0.16
CA SER A 48 -2.08 -13.45 -1.03
C SER A 48 -1.70 -13.05 -2.46
N ILE A 49 -2.67 -13.16 -3.38
CA ILE A 49 -2.55 -12.75 -4.77
C ILE A 49 -3.70 -11.80 -5.07
N ASP A 50 -3.36 -10.57 -5.46
CA ASP A 50 -4.32 -9.55 -5.85
C ASP A 50 -4.59 -9.65 -7.35
N ILE A 51 -5.88 -9.76 -7.71
CA ILE A 51 -6.33 -9.74 -9.10
C ILE A 51 -7.18 -8.48 -9.29
N THR A 52 -6.65 -7.50 -10.02
CA THR A 52 -7.30 -6.20 -10.26
C THR A 52 -7.48 -5.91 -11.74
N LYS A 53 -8.34 -4.94 -12.08
CA LYS A 53 -8.37 -4.39 -13.43
C LYS A 53 -7.05 -3.64 -13.68
N LYS A 54 -6.55 -3.67 -14.92
CA LYS A 54 -5.41 -2.85 -15.33
C LYS A 54 -5.61 -1.39 -14.90
N GLY A 55 -4.62 -0.81 -14.25
CA GLY A 55 -4.65 0.57 -13.75
C GLY A 55 -5.35 0.78 -12.40
N VAL A 56 -5.79 -0.29 -11.73
CA VAL A 56 -6.33 -0.22 -10.35
C VAL A 56 -5.25 -0.65 -9.37
N ASP A 57 -4.52 0.34 -8.86
CA ASP A 57 -3.47 0.21 -7.84
C ASP A 57 -3.77 1.11 -6.62
N LYS A 58 -2.82 1.23 -5.68
CA LYS A 58 -2.97 2.13 -4.52
C LYS A 58 -3.06 3.60 -4.93
N GLY A 59 -2.39 4.00 -6.01
CA GLY A 59 -2.48 5.35 -6.54
C GLY A 59 -3.88 5.67 -7.05
N TYR A 60 -4.53 4.73 -7.73
CA TYR A 60 -5.94 4.84 -8.11
C TYR A 60 -6.84 5.04 -6.88
N GLY A 61 -6.65 4.22 -5.83
CA GLY A 61 -7.39 4.36 -4.58
C GLY A 61 -7.22 5.73 -3.92
N LEU A 62 -5.98 6.22 -3.83
CA LEU A 62 -5.64 7.51 -3.22
C LEU A 62 -6.21 8.69 -4.00
N LYS A 63 -6.21 8.65 -5.34
CA LYS A 63 -6.89 9.67 -6.17
C LYS A 63 -8.39 9.70 -5.88
N ARG A 64 -9.03 8.53 -5.84
CA ARG A 64 -10.46 8.44 -5.52
C ARG A 64 -10.77 8.93 -4.11
N LEU A 65 -9.88 8.70 -3.16
CA LEU A 65 -10.01 9.21 -1.80
C LEU A 65 -9.88 10.74 -1.78
N SER A 66 -8.93 11.31 -2.53
CA SER A 66 -8.78 12.75 -2.72
C SER A 66 -10.06 13.36 -3.31
N ASP A 67 -10.61 12.76 -4.38
CA ASP A 67 -11.85 13.22 -5.02
C ASP A 67 -13.05 13.16 -4.06
N ALA A 68 -13.18 12.06 -3.29
CA ALA A 68 -14.31 11.86 -2.39
C ALA A 68 -14.26 12.77 -1.14
N THR A 69 -13.07 13.14 -0.69
CA THR A 69 -12.87 13.99 0.50
C THR A 69 -12.73 15.48 0.15
N GLY A 70 -12.42 15.80 -1.10
CA GLY A 70 -12.06 17.16 -1.53
C GLY A 70 -10.68 17.61 -1.03
N LEU A 71 -9.92 16.74 -0.37
CA LEU A 71 -8.58 17.06 0.12
C LEU A 71 -7.55 16.87 -0.99
N PRO A 72 -6.72 17.88 -1.32
CA PRO A 72 -5.66 17.70 -2.30
C PRO A 72 -4.59 16.75 -1.75
N LEU A 73 -3.94 15.99 -2.64
CA LEU A 73 -2.92 14.98 -2.26
C LEU A 73 -1.81 15.53 -1.36
N GLY A 74 -1.40 16.80 -1.52
CA GLY A 74 -0.40 17.44 -0.66
C GLY A 74 -0.85 17.68 0.79
N GLN A 75 -2.14 17.49 1.10
CA GLN A 75 -2.69 17.50 2.47
C GLN A 75 -2.91 16.08 3.03
N MET A 76 -2.52 15.05 2.29
CA MET A 76 -2.65 13.65 2.69
C MET A 76 -1.25 13.08 2.93
N MET A 77 -1.06 12.39 4.06
CA MET A 77 0.15 11.62 4.32
C MET A 77 -0.14 10.13 4.17
N PHE A 78 0.79 9.39 3.58
CA PHE A 78 0.71 7.93 3.47
C PHE A 78 1.80 7.27 4.31
N ILE A 79 1.45 6.26 5.09
CA ILE A 79 2.37 5.45 5.90
C ILE A 79 2.26 4.00 5.43
N GLY A 80 3.39 3.40 5.03
CA GLY A 80 3.41 2.04 4.49
C GLY A 80 4.80 1.40 4.51
N ASP A 81 4.84 0.08 4.43
CA ASP A 81 6.05 -0.75 4.55
C ASP A 81 6.71 -1.07 3.21
N ALA A 82 6.01 -0.92 2.10
CA ALA A 82 6.49 -1.28 0.76
C ALA A 82 6.71 -0.07 -0.17
N ILE A 83 7.27 1.03 0.36
CA ILE A 83 7.49 2.28 -0.40
C ILE A 83 8.88 2.28 -1.05
N PHE A 84 9.05 1.44 -2.06
CA PHE A 84 10.26 1.34 -2.88
C PHE A 84 9.90 1.06 -4.34
N LEU A 85 10.83 1.26 -5.28
CA LEU A 85 10.53 1.05 -6.70
C LEU A 85 10.03 -0.40 -6.95
N GLY A 86 8.79 -0.53 -7.40
CA GLY A 86 8.13 -1.83 -7.61
C GLY A 86 7.30 -2.35 -6.43
N GLY A 87 7.38 -1.72 -5.25
CA GLY A 87 6.52 -2.02 -4.11
C GLY A 87 5.10 -1.50 -4.31
N ASN A 88 4.12 -2.15 -3.69
CA ASN A 88 2.69 -1.83 -3.89
C ASN A 88 2.28 -0.47 -3.28
N ASP A 89 3.05 0.08 -2.35
CA ASP A 89 2.86 1.43 -1.76
C ASP A 89 3.56 2.55 -2.54
N TYR A 90 4.50 2.21 -3.42
CA TYR A 90 5.23 3.18 -4.24
C TYR A 90 4.35 4.16 -5.04
N PRO A 91 3.17 3.76 -5.55
CA PRO A 91 2.23 4.69 -6.18
C PRO A 91 1.90 5.91 -5.31
N ALA A 92 1.87 5.80 -3.98
CA ALA A 92 1.65 6.95 -3.10
C ALA A 92 2.76 8.00 -3.25
N LYS A 93 4.02 7.56 -3.30
CA LYS A 93 5.19 8.41 -3.50
C LYS A 93 5.22 9.01 -4.92
N GLN A 94 4.85 8.24 -5.94
CA GLN A 94 4.75 8.72 -7.32
C GLN A 94 3.69 9.81 -7.51
N LEU A 95 2.62 9.76 -6.71
CA LEU A 95 1.57 10.78 -6.70
C LEU A 95 1.97 12.07 -5.96
N GLY A 96 3.15 12.10 -5.33
CA GLY A 96 3.66 13.27 -4.63
C GLY A 96 3.07 13.48 -3.23
N LEU A 97 2.47 12.45 -2.62
CA LEU A 97 2.07 12.52 -1.23
C LEU A 97 3.33 12.58 -0.34
N PRO A 98 3.30 13.31 0.78
CA PRO A 98 4.16 13.04 1.92
C PRO A 98 4.05 11.56 2.33
N THR A 99 5.17 10.84 2.30
CA THR A 99 5.22 9.42 2.66
C THR A 99 6.12 9.17 3.86
N VAL A 100 5.76 8.19 4.69
CA VAL A 100 6.58 7.67 5.79
C VAL A 100 6.77 6.18 5.57
N ASP A 101 8.02 5.78 5.37
CA ASP A 101 8.40 4.38 5.17
C ASP A 101 8.56 3.73 6.55
N VAL A 102 7.80 2.66 6.80
CA VAL A 102 7.87 1.84 8.02
C VAL A 102 8.33 0.43 7.69
N LYS A 103 8.63 -0.40 8.69
CA LYS A 103 9.06 -1.79 8.47
C LYS A 103 8.09 -2.84 9.02
N ASP A 104 7.32 -2.44 10.02
CA ASP A 104 6.47 -3.31 10.83
C ASP A 104 5.46 -2.46 11.62
N PRO A 105 4.51 -3.09 12.35
CA PRO A 105 3.55 -2.37 13.17
C PRO A 105 4.16 -1.50 14.28
N GLU A 106 5.34 -1.84 14.80
CA GLU A 106 6.02 -1.04 15.83
C GLU A 106 6.58 0.26 15.24
N GLY A 107 7.11 0.19 14.02
CA GLY A 107 7.49 1.36 13.22
C GLY A 107 6.29 2.28 12.95
N THR A 108 5.12 1.72 12.65
CA THR A 108 3.88 2.49 12.48
C THR A 108 3.46 3.19 13.77
N LEU A 109 3.49 2.50 14.92
CA LEU A 109 3.22 3.10 16.22
C LEU A 109 4.18 4.25 16.53
N SER A 110 5.46 4.07 16.22
CA SER A 110 6.49 5.10 16.38
C SER A 110 6.20 6.32 15.51
N ALA A 111 5.79 6.13 14.25
CA ALA A 111 5.40 7.21 13.35
C ALA A 111 4.17 7.99 13.88
N ILE A 112 3.15 7.28 14.35
CA ILE A 112 1.95 7.89 14.96
C ILE A 112 2.33 8.69 16.21
N ALA A 113 3.15 8.11 17.10
CA ALA A 113 3.58 8.77 18.33
C ALA A 113 4.33 10.07 18.05
N ALA A 114 5.20 10.07 17.03
CA ALA A 114 5.92 11.28 16.61
C ALA A 114 4.96 12.36 16.09
N ILE A 115 3.97 11.99 15.26
CA ILE A 115 2.95 12.93 14.77
C ILE A 115 2.18 13.54 15.93
N VAL A 116 1.70 12.71 16.87
CA VAL A 116 0.95 13.18 18.05
C VAL A 116 1.81 14.11 18.92
N ALA A 117 3.08 13.78 19.13
CA ALA A 117 4.00 14.59 19.92
C ALA A 117 4.26 15.97 19.30
N CYS A 118 4.24 16.10 17.97
CA CYS A 118 4.40 17.39 17.27
C CYS A 118 3.12 18.23 17.23
N LEU A 119 1.95 17.62 17.48
CA LEU A 119 0.65 18.30 17.48
C LEU A 119 0.17 18.70 18.89
N SER A 120 0.83 18.16 19.92
CA SER A 120 0.58 18.46 21.34
C SER A 120 1.37 19.69 21.78
#